data_AF-A0A2E2YLZ7-F1
#
_entry.id   AF-A0A2E2YLZ7-F1
#
_cell.length_a   1.000
_cell.length_b   1.000
_cell.length_c   1.000
_cell.angle_alpha   90.00
_cell.angle_beta   90.00
_cell.angle_gamma   90.00
#
_symmetry.space_group_name_H-M   'P 1'
#
loop_
_entity.id
_entity.type
_entity.pdbx_description
1 polymer ?
#
loop_
_entity_poly.entity_id
_entity_poly.type
_entity_poly.pdbx_seq_one_letter_code
_entity_poly.pdbx_strand_id
1 'polypeptide(L)'
;MDIQDWLDVIYPEVSPDLDPRAPFIAHIKTRTPEHNPPLFWLGCALDEISATNEMDTFIKKARNAIGDLHDFSWNNEQACLDVFSQACAFAWASKNLSKPQFMEQRNGEYACIFVPDYNATIVPKRIRHVRHFKDIVEDISSFVNDVQHLFTDEYTKIGYLDTYLNLDWYAQDLGYRLELTEPLVATLKNFTGDQDLRFVLTRPFQWGNPVASWY
;
A
#
# COMPACT_ATOMS: atom_id res chain seq x y z
N MET A 1 8.04 5.27 16.77
CA MET A 1 9.10 6.18 16.27
C MET A 1 8.45 7.19 15.33
N ASP A 2 9.07 8.34 15.04
CA ASP A 2 8.56 9.16 13.93
C ASP A 2 8.90 8.48 12.59
N ILE A 3 8.18 8.83 11.52
CA ILE A 3 8.46 8.34 10.17
C ILE A 3 9.88 8.67 9.71
N GLN A 4 10.43 9.82 10.13
CA GLN A 4 11.81 10.20 9.79
C GLN A 4 12.82 9.21 10.38
N ASP A 5 12.67 8.86 11.65
CA ASP A 5 13.52 7.86 12.30
C ASP A 5 13.46 6.52 11.55
N TRP A 6 12.26 6.12 11.11
CA TRP A 6 12.09 4.91 10.33
C TRP A 6 12.76 4.97 8.97
N LEU A 7 12.63 6.08 8.24
CA LEU A 7 13.28 6.26 6.95
C LEU A 7 14.81 6.27 7.07
N ASP A 8 15.35 6.72 8.21
CA ASP A 8 16.79 6.66 8.50
C ASP A 8 17.26 5.25 8.86
N VAL A 9 16.42 4.44 9.51
CA VAL A 9 16.71 3.01 9.72
C VAL A 9 16.68 2.23 8.40
N ILE A 10 15.69 2.50 7.53
CA ILE A 10 15.51 1.75 6.28
C ILE A 10 16.55 2.19 5.22
N TYR A 11 16.82 3.50 5.14
CA TYR A 11 17.67 4.12 4.12
C TYR A 11 18.73 5.05 4.74
N PRO A 12 19.65 4.53 5.58
CA PRO A 12 20.64 5.36 6.29
C PRO A 12 21.58 6.14 5.36
N GLU A 13 21.79 5.67 4.14
CA GLU A 13 22.66 6.29 3.14
C GLU A 13 22.02 7.46 2.37
N VAL A 14 20.68 7.62 2.45
CA VAL A 14 19.97 8.68 1.74
C VAL A 14 19.90 9.92 2.60
N SER A 15 20.59 10.98 2.19
CA SER A 15 20.49 12.29 2.83
C SER A 15 19.18 13.00 2.45
N PRO A 16 18.53 13.72 3.37
CA PRO A 16 17.34 14.50 3.06
C PRO A 16 17.65 15.65 2.08
N ASP A 17 16.77 15.90 1.12
CA ASP A 17 16.89 16.97 0.13
C ASP A 17 15.54 17.67 -0.10
N LEU A 18 15.55 19.01 0.02
CA LEU A 18 14.36 19.85 -0.12
C LEU A 18 13.95 20.08 -1.58
N ASP A 19 14.81 19.78 -2.57
CA ASP A 19 14.45 19.86 -3.98
C ASP A 19 13.30 18.86 -4.26
N PRO A 20 12.13 19.31 -4.77
CA PRO A 20 11.04 18.41 -5.17
C PRO A 20 11.42 17.43 -6.28
N ARG A 21 12.55 17.68 -6.96
CA ARG A 21 13.13 16.80 -7.98
C ARG A 21 14.19 15.87 -7.40
N ALA A 22 14.46 15.89 -6.10
CA ALA A 22 15.32 14.90 -5.46
C ALA A 22 14.72 13.49 -5.58
N PRO A 23 15.52 12.41 -5.42
CA PRO A 23 14.96 11.06 -5.38
C PRO A 23 13.88 10.98 -4.28
N PHE A 24 12.81 10.22 -4.53
CA PHE A 24 11.59 10.26 -3.72
C PHE A 24 11.87 10.12 -2.21
N ILE A 25 12.73 9.18 -1.80
CA ILE A 25 13.11 8.99 -0.39
C ILE A 25 13.82 10.21 0.21
N ALA A 26 14.77 10.80 -0.51
CA ALA A 26 15.47 12.00 -0.07
C ALA A 26 14.48 13.15 0.16
N HIS A 27 13.50 13.27 -0.74
CA HIS A 27 12.46 14.28 -0.63
C HIS A 27 11.53 14.05 0.57
N ILE A 28 10.99 12.83 0.74
CA ILE A 28 10.04 12.56 1.84
C ILE A 28 10.69 12.62 3.22
N LYS A 29 12.00 12.38 3.34
CA LYS A 29 12.74 12.58 4.60
C LYS A 29 12.72 14.03 5.10
N THR A 30 12.46 15.01 4.22
CA THR A 30 12.31 16.42 4.63
C THR A 30 10.92 16.75 5.16
N ARG A 31 9.96 15.83 5.04
CA ARG A 31 8.54 16.08 5.36
C ARG A 31 8.24 15.65 6.79
N THR A 32 7.37 16.40 7.46
CA THR A 32 6.83 16.02 8.77
C THR A 32 5.47 15.33 8.60
N PRO A 33 5.10 14.40 9.50
CA PRO A 33 3.79 13.72 9.46
C PRO A 33 2.61 14.69 9.53
N GLU A 34 2.77 15.79 10.26
CA GLU A 34 1.75 16.82 10.49
C GLU A 34 1.30 17.53 9.20
N HIS A 35 2.18 17.54 8.19
CA HIS A 35 1.91 18.13 6.88
C HIS A 35 1.73 17.09 5.77
N ASN A 36 1.83 15.80 6.11
CA ASN A 36 1.68 14.70 5.17
C ASN A 36 1.01 13.49 5.88
N PRO A 37 -0.34 13.50 6.01
CA PRO A 37 -1.09 12.46 6.73
C PRO A 37 -0.74 11.02 6.33
N PRO A 38 -0.46 10.69 5.05
CA PRO A 38 0.07 9.38 4.66
C PRO A 38 1.33 8.93 5.43
N LEU A 39 2.27 9.83 5.71
CA LEU A 39 3.51 9.51 6.41
C LEU A 39 3.28 9.19 7.89
N PHE A 40 2.29 9.83 8.53
CA PHE A 40 1.89 9.48 9.90
C PHE A 40 1.47 8.02 10.01
N TRP A 41 0.56 7.58 9.14
CA TRP A 41 0.07 6.21 9.14
C TRP A 41 1.13 5.18 8.75
N LEU A 42 2.02 5.55 7.83
CA LEU A 42 3.18 4.72 7.51
C LEU A 42 4.08 4.54 8.75
N GLY A 43 4.35 5.61 9.51
CA GLY A 43 5.11 5.53 10.76
C GLY A 43 4.46 4.56 11.76
N CYS A 44 3.14 4.67 11.96
CA CYS A 44 2.40 3.72 12.78
C CYS A 44 2.48 2.29 12.25
N ALA A 45 2.44 2.09 10.93
CA ALA A 45 2.54 0.76 10.34
C ALA A 45 3.92 0.12 10.56
N LEU A 46 4.98 0.91 10.48
CA LEU A 46 6.35 0.48 10.74
C LEU A 46 6.58 0.15 12.22
N ASP A 47 5.96 0.92 13.13
CA ASP A 47 5.95 0.59 14.56
C ASP A 47 5.32 -0.80 14.80
N GLU A 48 4.20 -1.12 14.14
CA GLU A 48 3.58 -2.45 14.24
C GLU A 48 4.46 -3.58 13.70
N ILE A 49 5.14 -3.37 12.57
CA ILE A 49 6.06 -4.37 12.02
C ILE A 49 7.24 -4.57 12.97
N SER A 50 7.77 -3.50 13.55
CA SER A 50 8.90 -3.54 14.48
C SER A 50 8.61 -4.30 15.77
N ALA A 51 7.34 -4.39 16.17
CA ALA A 51 6.90 -5.21 17.29
C ALA A 51 6.91 -6.72 16.97
N THR A 52 7.27 -7.09 15.74
CA THR A 52 7.37 -8.46 15.25
C THR A 52 8.79 -8.79 14.79
N ASN A 53 9.02 -10.04 14.36
CA ASN A 53 10.30 -10.47 13.79
C ASN A 53 10.39 -10.20 12.28
N GLU A 54 9.45 -9.46 11.69
CA GLU A 54 9.34 -9.23 10.24
C GLU A 54 10.04 -7.95 9.77
N MET A 55 10.62 -7.17 10.68
CA MET A 55 11.19 -5.86 10.34
C MET A 55 12.41 -5.96 9.42
N ASP A 56 13.32 -6.90 9.67
CA ASP A 56 14.47 -7.12 8.80
C ASP A 56 14.05 -7.55 7.39
N THR A 57 13.01 -8.40 7.31
CA THR A 57 12.38 -8.81 6.04
C THR A 57 11.81 -7.60 5.32
N PHE A 58 11.11 -6.72 6.03
CA PHE A 58 10.56 -5.50 5.47
C PHE A 58 11.66 -4.55 4.95
N ILE A 59 12.71 -4.28 5.74
CA ILE A 59 13.82 -3.42 5.35
C ILE A 59 14.49 -3.94 4.06
N LYS A 60 14.75 -5.25 3.98
CA LYS A 60 15.29 -5.88 2.77
C LYS A 60 14.38 -5.66 1.56
N LYS A 61 13.06 -5.84 1.73
CA LYS A 61 12.08 -5.62 0.66
C LYS A 61 12.01 -4.16 0.23
N ALA A 62 12.01 -3.23 1.17
CA ALA A 62 11.97 -1.80 0.93
C ALA A 62 13.20 -1.34 0.13
N ARG A 63 14.39 -1.75 0.55
CA ARG A 63 15.65 -1.45 -0.16
C ARG A 63 15.70 -2.07 -1.56
N ASN A 64 15.23 -3.29 -1.72
CA ASN A 64 15.17 -3.94 -3.03
C ASN A 64 14.20 -3.23 -4.00
N ALA A 65 13.11 -2.65 -3.49
CA ALA A 65 12.13 -1.98 -4.34
C ALA A 65 12.65 -0.66 -4.93
N ILE A 66 13.52 0.04 -4.22
CA ILE A 66 14.12 1.28 -4.75
C ILE A 66 15.18 0.97 -5.81
N GLY A 67 15.89 -0.14 -5.66
CA GLY A 67 17.01 -0.46 -6.54
C GLY A 67 18.11 0.60 -6.43
N ASP A 68 18.12 1.56 -7.35
CA ASP A 68 19.05 2.69 -7.35
C ASP A 68 18.47 3.89 -6.57
N LEU A 69 19.13 4.23 -5.45
CA LEU A 69 18.76 5.36 -4.59
C LEU A 69 18.94 6.73 -5.26
N HIS A 70 19.63 6.77 -6.40
CA HIS A 70 19.80 7.96 -7.23
C HIS A 70 18.85 7.98 -8.43
N ASP A 71 17.95 7.00 -8.58
CA ASP A 71 16.96 7.02 -9.65
C ASP A 71 15.80 7.97 -9.32
N PHE A 72 15.66 8.99 -10.16
CA PHE A 72 14.63 10.02 -10.11
C PHE A 72 13.35 9.63 -10.89
N SER A 73 13.30 8.41 -11.41
CA SER A 73 12.18 7.97 -12.24
C SER A 73 10.91 7.82 -11.42
N TRP A 74 9.79 8.12 -12.09
CA TRP A 74 8.46 7.86 -11.54
C TRP A 74 8.26 6.38 -11.18
N ASN A 75 8.87 5.47 -11.95
CA ASN A 75 8.78 4.03 -11.69
C ASN A 75 9.40 3.66 -10.33
N ASN A 76 10.52 4.29 -9.98
CA ASN A 76 11.17 4.09 -8.69
C ASN A 76 10.31 4.59 -7.53
N GLU A 77 9.72 5.79 -7.67
CA GLU A 77 8.75 6.30 -6.70
C GLU A 77 7.56 5.33 -6.53
N GLN A 78 6.99 4.83 -7.63
CA GLN A 78 5.88 3.87 -7.55
C GLN A 78 6.27 2.59 -6.80
N ALA A 79 7.48 2.07 -7.02
CA ALA A 79 7.98 0.89 -6.32
C ALA A 79 8.12 1.14 -4.81
N CYS A 80 8.62 2.33 -4.40
CA CYS A 80 8.67 2.73 -2.99
C CYS A 80 7.27 2.72 -2.36
N LEU A 81 6.33 3.39 -3.02
CA LEU A 81 4.95 3.53 -2.56
C LEU A 81 4.24 2.18 -2.44
N ASP A 82 4.54 1.22 -3.31
CA ASP A 82 4.00 -0.13 -3.25
C ASP A 82 4.48 -0.89 -2.02
N VAL A 83 5.74 -0.69 -1.61
CA VAL A 83 6.24 -1.26 -0.36
C VAL A 83 5.61 -0.59 0.86
N PHE A 84 5.36 0.72 0.81
CA PHE A 84 4.65 1.41 1.89
C PHE A 84 3.22 0.90 2.06
N SER A 85 2.53 0.59 0.95
CA SER A 85 1.24 -0.09 0.98
C SER A 85 1.30 -1.48 1.61
N GLN A 86 2.39 -2.25 1.37
CA GLN A 86 2.60 -3.53 2.05
C GLN A 86 2.77 -3.34 3.56
N ALA A 87 3.50 -2.31 4.00
CA ALA A 87 3.65 -2.03 5.41
C ALA A 87 2.30 -1.77 6.08
N CYS A 88 1.47 -0.95 5.44
CA CYS A 88 0.12 -0.61 5.92
C CYS A 88 -0.79 -1.84 5.97
N ALA A 89 -0.76 -2.69 4.93
CA ALA A 89 -1.52 -3.94 4.91
C ALA A 89 -1.08 -4.91 6.02
N PHE A 90 0.22 -5.00 6.29
CA PHE A 90 0.76 -5.83 7.38
C PHE A 90 0.26 -5.34 8.74
N ALA A 91 0.39 -4.03 8.99
CA ALA A 91 -0.07 -3.42 10.22
C ALA A 91 -1.58 -3.59 10.42
N TRP A 92 -2.37 -3.45 9.35
CA TRP A 92 -3.80 -3.73 9.38
C TRP A 92 -4.09 -5.17 9.78
N ALA A 93 -3.42 -6.14 9.14
CA ALA A 93 -3.59 -7.56 9.42
C ALA A 93 -3.25 -7.91 10.87
N SER A 94 -2.14 -7.35 11.38
CA SER A 94 -1.68 -7.53 12.76
C SER A 94 -2.72 -7.05 13.77
N LYS A 95 -3.40 -5.93 13.47
CA LYS A 95 -4.42 -5.32 14.34
C LYS A 95 -5.78 -6.00 14.29
N ASN A 96 -6.19 -6.52 13.13
CA ASN A 96 -7.57 -6.91 12.89
C ASN A 96 -7.77 -8.42 12.76
N LEU A 97 -6.72 -9.17 12.46
CA LEU A 97 -6.79 -10.62 12.26
C LEU A 97 -5.92 -11.30 13.31
N SER A 98 -4.66 -11.60 12.97
CA SER A 98 -3.66 -12.15 13.87
C SER A 98 -2.27 -11.86 13.34
N LYS A 99 -1.24 -12.50 13.93
CA LYS A 99 0.16 -12.27 13.58
C LYS A 99 0.42 -12.58 12.10
N PRO A 100 0.70 -11.56 11.26
CA PRO A 100 0.96 -11.76 9.85
C PRO A 100 2.45 -12.07 9.60
N GLN A 101 2.74 -12.55 8.40
CA GLN A 101 4.09 -12.84 7.90
C GLN A 101 4.22 -12.36 6.46
N PHE A 102 5.38 -11.82 6.08
CA PHE A 102 5.63 -11.56 4.66
C PHE A 102 5.91 -12.87 3.93
N MET A 103 5.27 -13.10 2.79
CA MET A 103 5.57 -14.25 1.95
C MET A 103 6.69 -13.92 0.95
N GLU A 104 7.73 -14.76 0.89
CA GLU A 104 8.67 -14.74 -0.22
C GLU A 104 7.98 -15.24 -1.49
N GLN A 105 8.03 -14.45 -2.55
CA GLN A 105 7.40 -14.82 -3.82
C GLN A 105 8.29 -15.68 -4.68
N ARG A 106 7.68 -16.61 -5.43
CA ARG A 106 8.37 -17.35 -6.51
C ARG A 106 8.60 -16.48 -7.77
N ASN A 107 7.72 -15.52 -8.06
CA ASN A 107 7.69 -14.80 -9.35
C ASN A 107 7.62 -13.25 -9.26
N GLY A 108 7.86 -12.64 -8.10
CA GLY A 108 8.25 -11.22 -7.99
C GLY A 108 7.22 -10.10 -8.22
N GLU A 109 5.96 -10.38 -8.60
CA GLU A 109 5.02 -9.30 -8.99
C GLU A 109 4.11 -8.76 -7.85
N TYR A 110 3.92 -9.48 -6.74
CA TYR A 110 2.99 -9.10 -5.66
C TYR A 110 3.42 -9.56 -4.26
N ALA A 111 4.02 -8.68 -3.47
CA ALA A 111 4.38 -9.04 -2.10
C ALA A 111 3.13 -9.31 -1.24
N CYS A 112 2.86 -10.59 -0.98
CA CYS A 112 1.70 -11.04 -0.25
C CYS A 112 2.02 -11.15 1.24
N ILE A 113 0.99 -10.98 2.06
CA ILE A 113 1.05 -11.13 3.51
C ILE A 113 0.18 -12.31 3.89
N PHE A 114 0.75 -13.26 4.62
CA PHE A 114 0.02 -14.44 5.09
C PHE A 114 -0.39 -14.26 6.54
N VAL A 115 -1.61 -14.69 6.87
CA VAL A 115 -2.15 -14.73 8.23
C VAL A 115 -2.48 -16.18 8.57
N PRO A 116 -1.57 -16.91 9.24
CA PRO A 116 -1.68 -18.36 9.45
C PRO A 116 -2.96 -18.79 10.16
N ASP A 117 -3.35 -18.08 11.23
CA ASP A 117 -4.49 -18.49 12.07
C ASP A 117 -5.83 -18.45 11.32
N TYR A 118 -5.90 -17.69 10.23
CA TYR A 118 -7.08 -17.54 9.38
C TYR A 118 -6.94 -18.25 8.03
N ASN A 119 -5.79 -18.89 7.78
CA ASN A 119 -5.41 -19.38 6.46
C ASN A 119 -5.70 -18.35 5.35
N ALA A 120 -5.35 -17.09 5.61
CA ALA A 120 -5.71 -15.96 4.77
C ALA A 120 -4.48 -15.32 4.13
N THR A 121 -4.62 -14.93 2.87
CA THR A 121 -3.58 -14.20 2.15
C THR A 121 -4.08 -12.83 1.74
N ILE A 122 -3.32 -11.81 2.12
CA ILE A 122 -3.59 -10.42 1.84
C ILE A 122 -2.71 -9.97 0.68
N VAL A 123 -3.35 -9.41 -0.35
CA VAL A 123 -2.67 -8.84 -1.53
C VAL A 123 -2.80 -7.32 -1.49
N PRO A 124 -1.73 -6.60 -1.08
CA PRO A 124 -1.72 -5.15 -1.17
C PRO A 124 -1.58 -4.69 -2.62
N LYS A 125 -2.48 -3.81 -3.05
CA LYS A 125 -2.44 -3.14 -4.34
C LYS A 125 -2.80 -1.68 -4.15
N ARG A 126 -2.13 -0.83 -4.92
CA ARG A 126 -2.45 0.60 -4.98
C ARG A 126 -3.19 0.88 -6.27
N ILE A 127 -4.26 1.66 -6.19
CA ILE A 127 -4.97 2.19 -7.35
C ILE A 127 -4.12 3.35 -7.90
N ARG A 128 -3.62 3.21 -9.13
CA ARG A 128 -2.67 4.14 -9.76
C ARG A 128 -3.38 4.71 -10.97
N HIS A 129 -3.39 6.02 -11.18
CA HIS A 129 -4.00 6.68 -12.36
C HIS A 129 -5.52 6.96 -12.29
N VAL A 130 -5.98 7.62 -11.24
CA VAL A 130 -7.37 8.10 -11.20
C VAL A 130 -7.52 9.44 -11.93
N ARG A 131 -7.67 9.40 -13.27
CA ARG A 131 -8.08 10.58 -14.06
C ARG A 131 -9.58 10.58 -14.34
N HIS A 132 -10.18 9.41 -14.44
CA HIS A 132 -11.61 9.22 -14.57
C HIS A 132 -12.07 8.04 -13.73
N PHE A 133 -13.37 7.98 -13.42
CA PHE A 133 -13.94 6.83 -12.70
C PHE A 133 -13.75 5.51 -13.47
N LYS A 134 -13.68 5.56 -14.80
CA LYS A 134 -13.39 4.39 -15.63
C LYS A 134 -12.02 3.76 -15.30
N ASP A 135 -11.01 4.59 -15.04
CA ASP A 135 -9.66 4.11 -14.72
C ASP A 135 -9.64 3.36 -13.38
N ILE A 136 -10.41 3.85 -12.39
CA ILE A 136 -10.64 3.16 -11.12
C ILE A 136 -11.25 1.77 -11.36
N VAL A 137 -12.29 1.70 -12.19
CA VAL A 137 -12.98 0.44 -12.48
C VAL A 137 -12.05 -0.56 -13.18
N GLU A 138 -11.22 -0.09 -14.11
CA GLU A 138 -10.22 -0.90 -14.81
C GLU A 138 -9.15 -1.42 -13.85
N ASP A 139 -8.61 -0.56 -12.96
CA ASP A 139 -7.63 -0.94 -11.94
C ASP A 139 -8.19 -1.99 -10.96
N ILE A 140 -9.43 -1.80 -10.48
CA ILE A 140 -10.09 -2.75 -9.58
C ILE A 140 -10.33 -4.07 -10.30
N SER A 141 -10.83 -4.04 -11.53
CA SER A 141 -11.07 -5.25 -12.32
C SER A 141 -9.78 -6.03 -12.56
N SER A 142 -8.70 -5.35 -12.97
CA SER A 142 -7.38 -5.96 -13.14
C SER A 142 -6.88 -6.56 -11.83
N PHE A 143 -7.03 -5.84 -10.72
CA PHE A 143 -6.61 -6.34 -9.42
C PHE A 143 -7.36 -7.61 -9.01
N VAL A 144 -8.69 -7.62 -9.13
CA VAL A 144 -9.48 -8.80 -8.76
C VAL A 144 -9.08 -10.01 -9.60
N ASN A 145 -8.86 -9.84 -10.90
CA ASN A 145 -8.37 -10.91 -11.77
C ASN A 145 -6.98 -11.41 -11.35
N ASP A 146 -6.04 -10.50 -11.06
CA ASP A 146 -4.69 -10.87 -10.62
C ASP A 146 -4.73 -11.65 -9.30
N VAL A 147 -5.48 -11.19 -8.31
CA VAL A 147 -5.61 -11.86 -7.00
C VAL A 147 -6.18 -13.27 -7.14
N GLN A 148 -7.12 -13.47 -8.07
CA GLN A 148 -7.69 -14.79 -8.31
C GLN A 148 -6.67 -15.77 -8.87
N HIS A 149 -5.84 -15.33 -9.82
CA HIS A 149 -4.83 -16.16 -10.46
C HIS A 149 -3.60 -16.47 -9.60
N LEU A 150 -3.36 -15.67 -8.54
CA LEU A 150 -2.19 -15.86 -7.67
C LEU A 150 -2.30 -17.05 -6.70
N PHE A 151 -3.51 -17.54 -6.39
CA PHE A 151 -3.71 -18.50 -5.31
C PHE A 151 -4.67 -19.65 -5.66
N THR A 152 -4.39 -20.82 -5.08
CA THR A 152 -5.31 -21.96 -5.07
C THR A 152 -6.53 -21.66 -4.20
N ASP A 153 -7.64 -22.37 -4.43
CA ASP A 153 -8.94 -22.16 -3.77
C ASP A 153 -8.96 -22.45 -2.25
N GLU A 154 -7.84 -22.85 -1.67
CA GLU A 154 -7.74 -23.27 -0.27
C GLU A 154 -7.56 -22.11 0.72
N TYR A 155 -7.17 -20.92 0.25
CA TYR A 155 -6.89 -19.76 1.10
C TYR A 155 -8.00 -18.72 1.04
N THR A 156 -8.32 -18.11 2.19
CA THR A 156 -9.15 -16.90 2.20
C THR A 156 -8.38 -15.75 1.55
N LYS A 157 -8.87 -15.20 0.44
CA LYS A 157 -8.21 -14.11 -0.28
C LYS A 157 -8.74 -12.77 0.23
N ILE A 158 -7.84 -11.86 0.61
CA ILE A 158 -8.18 -10.50 1.05
C ILE A 158 -7.43 -9.50 0.19
N GLY A 159 -8.14 -8.68 -0.58
CA GLY A 159 -7.53 -7.59 -1.32
C GLY A 159 -7.36 -6.34 -0.45
N TYR A 160 -6.14 -5.85 -0.25
CA TYR A 160 -5.89 -4.60 0.47
C TYR A 160 -5.61 -3.49 -0.53
N LEU A 161 -6.53 -2.55 -0.67
CA LEU A 161 -6.49 -1.50 -1.68
C LEU A 161 -6.17 -0.14 -1.07
N ASP A 162 -4.99 0.35 -1.42
CA ASP A 162 -4.58 1.71 -1.10
C ASP A 162 -4.94 2.69 -2.20
N THR A 163 -5.56 3.80 -1.81
CA THR A 163 -5.91 4.88 -2.75
C THR A 163 -4.92 6.02 -2.60
N TYR A 164 -3.84 5.99 -3.40
CA TYR A 164 -2.90 7.12 -3.51
C TYR A 164 -3.11 7.87 -4.82
N LEU A 165 -3.51 9.13 -4.72
CA LEU A 165 -3.67 10.01 -5.87
C LEU A 165 -2.45 10.90 -6.02
N ASN A 166 -1.77 10.81 -7.17
CA ASN A 166 -0.83 11.84 -7.60
C ASN A 166 -1.62 13.13 -7.87
N LEU A 167 -1.24 14.23 -7.21
CA LEU A 167 -1.89 15.54 -7.31
C LEU A 167 -1.88 16.12 -8.74
N ASP A 168 -0.87 15.78 -9.55
CA ASP A 168 -0.73 16.27 -10.93
C ASP A 168 -1.64 15.52 -11.94
N TRP A 169 -2.21 14.38 -11.53
CA TRP A 169 -2.93 13.45 -12.42
C TRP A 169 -4.40 13.34 -12.04
N TYR A 170 -4.90 14.39 -11.40
CA TYR A 170 -6.24 14.52 -10.85
C TYR A 170 -7.35 14.24 -11.87
N ALA A 171 -8.35 13.48 -11.42
CA ALA A 171 -9.65 13.43 -12.06
C ALA A 171 -10.40 14.74 -11.87
N GLN A 172 -10.33 15.60 -12.89
CA GLN A 172 -10.95 16.92 -12.90
C GLN A 172 -12.46 16.88 -12.55
N ASP A 173 -13.12 15.75 -12.81
CA ASP A 173 -14.55 15.54 -12.58
C ASP A 173 -14.92 15.08 -11.16
N LEU A 174 -13.97 14.59 -10.33
CA LEU A 174 -14.32 13.84 -9.11
C LEU A 174 -14.23 14.61 -7.79
N GLY A 175 -13.69 15.84 -7.78
CA GLY A 175 -13.68 16.69 -6.59
C GLY A 175 -12.74 16.19 -5.48
N TYR A 176 -12.26 17.08 -4.62
CA TYR A 176 -11.55 16.77 -3.37
C TYR A 176 -12.45 16.12 -2.29
N ARG A 177 -13.52 15.42 -2.71
CA ARG A 177 -14.62 15.06 -1.82
C ARG A 177 -14.52 13.61 -1.38
N LEU A 178 -14.74 13.44 -0.07
CA LEU A 178 -14.99 12.18 0.64
C LEU A 178 -16.00 11.24 -0.07
N GLU A 179 -16.79 11.79 -0.99
CA GLU A 179 -17.79 11.16 -1.86
C GLU A 179 -17.21 10.08 -2.81
N LEU A 180 -15.89 9.93 -2.95
CA LEU A 180 -15.27 8.82 -3.72
C LEU A 180 -15.30 7.47 -3.00
N THR A 181 -15.41 7.46 -1.67
CA THR A 181 -15.35 6.23 -0.89
C THR A 181 -16.52 5.31 -1.20
N GLU A 182 -17.74 5.85 -1.29
CA GLU A 182 -18.94 5.04 -1.54
C GLU A 182 -18.97 4.41 -2.94
N PRO A 183 -18.69 5.14 -4.04
CA PRO A 183 -18.53 4.55 -5.36
C PRO A 183 -17.44 3.48 -5.43
N LEU A 184 -16.29 3.70 -4.77
CA LEU A 184 -15.21 2.70 -4.71
C LEU A 184 -15.67 1.43 -3.98
N VAL A 185 -16.33 1.58 -2.84
CA VAL A 185 -16.88 0.46 -2.07
C VAL A 185 -17.94 -0.28 -2.87
N ALA A 186 -18.84 0.42 -3.56
CA ALA A 186 -19.89 -0.20 -4.38
C ALA A 186 -19.29 -0.98 -5.56
N THR A 187 -18.32 -0.39 -6.26
CA THR A 187 -17.58 -1.06 -7.34
C THR A 187 -16.87 -2.30 -6.82
N LEU A 188 -16.13 -2.19 -5.72
CA LEU A 188 -15.44 -3.33 -5.12
C LEU A 188 -16.42 -4.44 -4.76
N LYS A 189 -17.52 -4.13 -4.07
CA LYS A 189 -18.52 -5.13 -3.71
C LYS A 189 -19.08 -5.88 -4.92
N ASN A 190 -19.30 -5.19 -6.04
CA ASN A 190 -19.76 -5.83 -7.27
C ASN A 190 -18.70 -6.80 -7.83
N PHE A 191 -17.43 -6.39 -7.91
CA PHE A 191 -16.39 -7.26 -8.46
C PHE A 191 -15.97 -8.40 -7.51
N THR A 192 -15.96 -8.15 -6.20
CA THR A 192 -15.48 -9.13 -5.22
C THR A 192 -16.56 -10.10 -4.77
N GLY A 193 -17.83 -9.69 -4.77
CA GLY A 193 -18.98 -10.54 -4.43
C GLY A 193 -19.14 -11.73 -5.37
N ASP A 194 -18.84 -11.55 -6.66
CA ASP A 194 -18.91 -12.61 -7.68
C ASP A 194 -17.75 -13.62 -7.57
N GLN A 195 -16.74 -13.33 -6.77
CA GLN A 195 -15.42 -13.97 -6.79
C GLN A 195 -14.98 -14.53 -5.41
N ASP A 196 -15.86 -14.48 -4.40
CA ASP A 196 -15.56 -14.82 -2.99
C ASP A 196 -14.30 -14.12 -2.44
N LEU A 197 -14.04 -12.89 -2.92
CA LEU A 197 -12.90 -12.09 -2.53
C LEU A 197 -13.31 -11.13 -1.41
N ARG A 198 -12.57 -11.12 -0.30
CA ARG A 198 -12.71 -10.14 0.77
C ARG A 198 -11.87 -8.91 0.44
N PHE A 199 -12.17 -7.74 1.00
CA PHE A 199 -11.37 -6.55 0.75
C PHE A 199 -11.24 -5.59 1.92
N VAL A 200 -10.17 -4.80 1.88
CA VAL A 200 -9.92 -3.62 2.72
C VAL A 200 -9.66 -2.45 1.78
N LEU A 201 -10.35 -1.34 1.97
CA LEU A 201 -10.14 -0.11 1.21
C LEU A 201 -9.71 1.00 2.16
N THR A 202 -8.60 1.66 1.88
CA THR A 202 -8.16 2.84 2.64
C THR A 202 -8.74 4.13 2.11
N ARG A 203 -8.78 5.15 2.97
CA ARG A 203 -9.24 6.48 2.61
C ARG A 203 -8.35 7.06 1.51
N PRO A 204 -8.93 7.74 0.52
CA PRO A 204 -8.14 8.57 -0.38
C PRO A 204 -7.24 9.50 0.43
N PHE A 205 -5.95 9.57 0.06
CA PHE A 205 -4.93 10.42 0.70
C PHE A 205 -4.59 10.07 2.15
N GLN A 206 -5.02 8.92 2.67
CA GLN A 206 -4.64 8.45 4.02
C GLN A 206 -4.31 6.95 3.95
N TRP A 207 -3.07 6.64 3.54
CA TRP A 207 -2.50 5.29 3.63
C TRP A 207 -2.77 4.69 5.01
N GLY A 208 -2.98 3.39 5.10
CA GLY A 208 -3.10 2.72 6.40
C GLY A 208 -4.31 3.14 7.25
N ASN A 209 -5.27 3.92 6.70
CA ASN A 209 -6.52 4.27 7.36
C ASN A 209 -7.73 3.67 6.62
N PRO A 210 -8.13 2.43 6.95
CA PRO A 210 -9.27 1.76 6.34
C PRO A 210 -10.59 2.56 6.50
N VAL A 211 -11.36 2.66 5.42
CA VAL A 211 -12.75 3.17 5.42
C VAL A 211 -13.78 2.10 5.28
N ALA A 212 -13.42 1.01 4.60
CA ALA A 212 -14.28 -0.12 4.42
C ALA A 212 -13.42 -1.37 4.54
N SER A 213 -13.97 -2.35 5.25
CA SER A 213 -13.38 -3.66 5.36
C SER A 213 -14.51 -4.66 5.31
N TRP A 214 -14.48 -5.53 4.31
CA TRP A 214 -15.42 -6.62 4.17
C TRP A 214 -14.62 -7.91 4.18
N TYR A 215 -14.59 -8.55 5.35
CA TYR A 215 -13.90 -9.81 5.62
C TYR A 215 -14.69 -10.62 6.65
#